data_AF-A0A6P1W2U2-F1
#
_entry.id   AF-A0A6P1W2U2-F1
#
_cell.length_a   1.000
_cell.length_b   1.000
_cell.length_c   1.000
_cell.angle_alpha   90.00
_cell.angle_beta   90.00
_cell.angle_gamma   90.00
#
_symmetry.space_group_name_H-M   'P 1'
#
loop_
_entity.id
_entity.type
_entity.pdbx_description
1 polymer ?
#
loop_
_entity_poly.entity_id
_entity_poly.type
_entity_poly.pdbx_seq_one_letter_code
_entity_poly.pdbx_strand_id
1 'polypeptide(L)'
;MFVQKNFLLIVLALAVIFAFAMKATIFQQQPTGNSGTANAAPADFGSYWFTGKAELNSYRLEQAQYGALNPGEAVLIFVTEDFRTDKQVKSETPESHDKSVPVLKTNISKKFVTGIYDYSLFTSVFTPISNPLFPNTLKVSTSGQEWCGHSYIQLNYRNNGYLVNGKSYFEKEVDEDYTVEKAMLEDELWNRIRINPDKLPTGEIQLIPGTMAARLRHKRLEPLPAKLKIDKYEGVLYPGKLLKSYVIEYPTDDRTLTIIFESQFPHKIVGWEEIYKSKDNLLTSRAVLKKTILTDYWNHNAPADSTLRQLLVSTR
;
A
#
# COMPACT_ATOMS: atom_id res chain seq x y z
N MET A 1 -4.31 26.28 52.19
CA MET A 1 -3.28 25.22 52.42
C MET A 1 -3.61 23.89 51.75
N PHE A 2 -4.85 23.38 51.76
CA PHE A 2 -5.18 22.07 51.15
C PHE A 2 -4.90 22.00 49.64
N VAL A 3 -5.35 23.00 48.87
CA VAL A 3 -5.15 23.02 47.40
C VAL A 3 -3.68 23.13 47.02
N GLN A 4 -2.90 23.98 47.71
CA GLN A 4 -1.45 24.10 47.46
C GLN A 4 -0.68 22.82 47.82
N LYS A 5 -1.06 22.15 48.92
CA LYS A 5 -0.40 20.91 49.37
C LYS A 5 -0.71 19.71 48.47
N ASN A 6 -1.87 19.71 47.83
CA ASN A 6 -2.36 18.60 46.98
C ASN A 6 -2.44 18.97 45.49
N PHE A 7 -1.85 20.10 45.07
CA PHE A 7 -2.02 20.65 43.73
C PHE A 7 -1.69 19.64 42.62
N LEU A 8 -0.54 18.96 42.74
CA LEU A 8 -0.12 17.94 41.76
C LEU A 8 -1.09 16.75 41.69
N LEU A 9 -1.60 16.31 42.84
CA LEU A 9 -2.55 15.20 42.94
C LEU A 9 -3.91 15.56 42.33
N ILE A 10 -4.36 16.81 42.55
CA ILE A 10 -5.58 17.35 41.95
C ILE A 10 -5.42 17.46 40.44
N VAL A 11 -4.29 17.97 39.95
CA VAL A 11 -4.00 18.06 38.51
C VAL A 11 -3.95 16.68 37.85
N LEU A 12 -3.31 15.69 38.48
CA LEU A 12 -3.28 14.31 37.97
C LEU A 12 -4.67 13.67 37.96
N ALA A 13 -5.45 13.83 39.03
CA ALA A 13 -6.81 13.30 39.10
C ALA A 13 -7.70 13.95 38.03
N LEU A 14 -7.61 15.26 37.84
CA LEU A 14 -8.34 15.98 36.79
C LEU A 14 -7.89 15.56 35.40
N ALA A 15 -6.59 15.34 35.16
CA ALA A 15 -6.07 14.86 33.88
C ALA A 15 -6.57 13.44 33.57
N VAL A 16 -6.63 12.55 34.57
CA VAL A 16 -7.18 11.20 34.43
C VAL A 16 -8.69 11.26 34.15
N ILE A 17 -9.45 12.02 34.94
CA ILE A 17 -10.90 12.21 34.73
C ILE A 17 -11.17 12.81 33.35
N PHE A 18 -10.37 13.79 32.93
CA PHE A 18 -10.47 14.41 31.60
C PHE A 18 -10.13 13.41 30.48
N ALA A 19 -9.09 12.59 30.63
CA ALA A 19 -8.74 11.54 29.67
C ALA A 19 -9.85 10.48 29.54
N PHE A 20 -10.46 10.06 30.66
CA PHE A 20 -11.61 9.16 30.67
C PHE A 20 -12.86 9.81 30.05
N ALA A 21 -13.15 11.07 30.37
CA ALA A 21 -14.27 11.83 29.81
C ALA A 21 -14.12 12.05 28.30
N MET A 22 -12.89 12.28 27.83
CA MET A 22 -12.53 12.43 26.42
C MET A 22 -12.50 11.11 25.65
N LYS A 23 -12.69 9.95 26.31
CA LYS A 23 -12.47 8.61 25.73
C LYS A 23 -11.10 8.51 25.04
N ALA A 24 -10.08 9.19 25.59
CA ALA A 24 -8.73 9.17 25.06
C ALA A 24 -8.14 7.77 25.28
N THR A 25 -8.15 6.94 24.24
CA THR A 25 -7.55 5.61 24.25
C THR A 25 -6.48 5.54 23.17
N ILE A 26 -5.37 4.89 23.50
CA ILE A 26 -4.28 4.58 22.56
C ILE A 26 -4.65 3.36 21.69
N PHE A 27 -5.69 2.62 22.09
CA PHE A 27 -6.19 1.46 21.36
C PHE A 27 -7.20 1.88 20.30
N GLN A 28 -7.17 1.18 19.17
CA GLN A 28 -8.17 1.34 18.13
C GLN A 28 -9.56 1.07 18.69
N GLN A 29 -10.41 2.09 18.65
CA GLN A 29 -11.82 1.91 18.93
C GLN A 29 -12.41 0.97 17.88
N GLN A 30 -13.26 0.03 18.31
CA GLN A 30 -14.03 -0.76 17.36
C GLN A 30 -14.87 0.19 16.51
N PRO A 31 -14.88 0.04 15.18
CA PRO A 31 -15.63 0.94 14.31
C PRO A 31 -17.10 0.91 14.69
N THR A 32 -17.65 2.07 15.04
CA THR A 32 -19.08 2.26 15.30
C THR A 32 -19.79 2.48 13.97
N GLY A 33 -20.29 1.41 13.36
CA GLY A 33 -21.06 1.46 12.11
C GLY A 33 -21.55 0.07 11.73
N ASN A 34 -22.69 -0.01 11.04
CA ASN A 34 -23.22 -1.27 10.50
C ASN A 34 -22.09 -2.03 9.79
N SER A 35 -21.82 -3.26 10.24
CA SER A 35 -20.90 -4.19 9.58
C SER A 35 -21.22 -4.22 8.10
N GLY A 36 -20.41 -3.54 7.29
CA GLY A 36 -20.52 -3.61 5.84
C GLY A 36 -20.40 -5.06 5.41
N THR A 37 -21.06 -5.43 4.32
CA THR A 37 -20.87 -6.75 3.72
C THR A 37 -19.38 -6.92 3.40
N ALA A 38 -18.69 -7.80 4.14
CA ALA A 38 -17.30 -8.09 3.86
C ALA A 38 -17.18 -8.59 2.42
N ASN A 39 -16.13 -8.14 1.74
CA ASN A 39 -15.78 -8.69 0.44
C ASN A 39 -15.34 -10.13 0.63
N ALA A 40 -16.26 -11.07 0.44
CA ALA A 40 -15.95 -12.49 0.48
C ALA A 40 -14.92 -12.81 -0.62
N ALA A 41 -13.85 -13.50 -0.24
CA ALA A 41 -12.87 -14.02 -1.19
C ALA A 41 -13.51 -15.17 -2.01
N PRO A 42 -13.09 -15.37 -3.28
CA PRO A 42 -13.53 -16.49 -4.10
C PRO A 42 -13.26 -17.86 -3.45
N ALA A 43 -14.00 -18.90 -3.84
CA ALA A 43 -13.84 -20.26 -3.31
C ALA A 43 -12.40 -20.79 -3.45
N ASP A 44 -11.74 -20.48 -4.58
CA ASP A 44 -10.38 -20.93 -4.88
C ASP A 44 -9.29 -20.12 -4.15
N PHE A 45 -9.65 -18.99 -3.52
CA PHE A 45 -8.70 -18.07 -2.90
C PHE A 45 -7.81 -18.79 -1.89
N GLY A 46 -8.42 -19.60 -1.02
CA GLY A 46 -7.68 -20.25 0.05
C GLY A 46 -6.69 -21.30 -0.44
N SER A 47 -7.04 -22.02 -1.50
CA SER A 47 -6.18 -23.07 -2.09
C SER A 47 -4.88 -22.53 -2.68
N TYR A 48 -4.89 -21.27 -3.13
CA TYR A 48 -3.74 -20.62 -3.73
C TYR A 48 -2.93 -19.83 -2.69
N TRP A 49 -3.61 -19.01 -1.89
CA TRP A 49 -2.96 -18.05 -1.01
C TRP A 49 -2.55 -18.61 0.36
N PHE A 50 -3.29 -19.57 0.93
CA PHE A 50 -2.94 -20.20 2.23
C PHE A 50 -2.05 -21.44 2.08
N THR A 51 -1.07 -21.38 1.17
CA THR A 51 -0.14 -22.49 0.89
C THR A 51 1.20 -22.35 1.62
N GLY A 52 1.37 -21.31 2.44
CA GLY A 52 2.64 -20.99 3.07
C GLY A 52 3.69 -20.44 2.10
N LYS A 53 3.28 -19.99 0.91
CA LYS A 53 4.16 -19.41 -0.11
C LYS A 53 3.77 -17.98 -0.44
N ALA A 54 4.72 -17.20 -0.96
CA ALA A 54 4.46 -15.91 -1.57
C ALA A 54 4.47 -16.02 -3.10
N GLU A 55 3.70 -15.16 -3.76
CA GLU A 55 3.80 -14.94 -5.20
C GLU A 55 4.69 -13.71 -5.46
N LEU A 56 5.85 -13.93 -6.08
CA LEU A 56 6.83 -12.91 -6.45
C LEU A 56 6.69 -12.62 -7.94
N ASN A 57 6.43 -11.36 -8.28
CA ASN A 57 6.27 -10.89 -9.65
C ASN A 57 7.32 -9.83 -9.96
N SER A 58 8.15 -10.06 -10.98
CA SER A 58 9.15 -9.11 -11.43
C SER A 58 8.71 -8.41 -12.71
N TYR A 59 9.01 -7.12 -12.83
CA TYR A 59 8.59 -6.28 -13.95
C TYR A 59 9.78 -5.52 -14.52
N ARG A 60 9.81 -5.37 -15.85
CA ARG A 60 10.62 -4.33 -16.49
C ARG A 60 9.93 -2.99 -16.25
N LEU A 61 10.62 -2.01 -15.69
CA LEU A 61 10.07 -0.70 -15.37
C LEU A 61 10.73 0.39 -16.22
N GLU A 62 9.95 1.35 -16.67
CA GLU A 62 10.37 2.67 -17.14
C GLU A 62 9.68 3.70 -16.24
N GLN A 63 10.45 4.41 -15.42
CA GLN A 63 9.93 5.34 -14.42
C GLN A 63 10.16 6.79 -14.87
N ALA A 64 9.10 7.58 -14.94
CA ALA A 64 9.20 9.01 -15.14
C ALA A 64 9.79 9.67 -13.88
N GLN A 65 10.93 10.32 -14.02
CA GLN A 65 11.53 11.14 -12.96
C GLN A 65 12.46 12.17 -13.59
N TYR A 66 12.46 13.39 -13.04
CA TYR A 66 13.24 14.53 -13.55
C TYR A 66 13.03 14.88 -15.03
N GLY A 67 11.83 14.63 -15.56
CA GLY A 67 11.47 14.95 -16.95
C GLY A 67 11.95 13.95 -18.00
N ALA A 68 12.43 12.77 -17.59
CA ALA A 68 12.82 11.68 -18.48
C ALA A 68 12.25 10.32 -18.01
N LEU A 69 12.20 9.34 -18.91
CA LEU A 69 11.92 7.94 -18.58
C LEU A 69 13.22 7.22 -18.23
N ASN A 70 13.24 6.60 -17.06
CA ASN A 70 14.41 5.95 -16.48
C ASN A 70 14.20 4.44 -16.42
N PRO A 71 15.05 3.64 -17.08
CA PRO A 71 14.98 2.18 -16.99
C PRO A 71 15.18 1.70 -15.55
N GLY A 72 14.42 0.68 -15.18
CA GLY A 72 14.46 0.10 -13.85
C GLY A 72 13.78 -1.26 -13.79
N GLU A 73 13.56 -1.70 -12.57
CA GLU A 73 12.87 -2.93 -12.24
C GLU A 73 11.86 -2.68 -11.12
N ALA A 74 10.77 -3.43 -11.14
CA ALA A 74 9.85 -3.50 -10.02
C ALA A 74 9.62 -4.95 -9.60
N VAL A 75 9.36 -5.16 -8.32
CA VAL A 75 8.98 -6.46 -7.76
C VAL A 75 7.75 -6.28 -6.88
N LEU A 76 6.68 -7.01 -7.17
CA LEU A 76 5.50 -7.10 -6.32
C LEU A 76 5.47 -8.47 -5.66
N ILE A 77 5.36 -8.49 -4.33
CA ILE A 77 5.37 -9.70 -3.52
C ILE A 77 4.04 -9.78 -2.77
N PHE A 78 3.22 -10.78 -3.09
CA PHE A 78 1.93 -11.02 -2.46
C PHE A 78 2.02 -12.23 -1.53
N VAL A 79 1.51 -12.11 -0.30
CA VAL A 79 1.47 -13.22 0.68
C VAL A 79 0.37 -13.00 1.71
N THR A 80 -0.24 -14.06 2.20
CA THR A 80 -1.16 -13.98 3.34
C THR A 80 -0.42 -14.07 4.66
N GLU A 81 -0.76 -13.21 5.60
CA GLU A 81 -0.19 -13.21 6.95
C GLU A 81 -1.27 -12.86 7.98
N ASP A 82 -1.11 -13.35 9.21
CA ASP A 82 -1.89 -12.86 10.34
C ASP A 82 -1.34 -11.50 10.79
N PHE A 83 -2.21 -10.50 10.86
CA PHE A 83 -1.83 -9.12 11.18
C PHE A 83 -2.59 -8.61 12.39
N ARG A 84 -1.86 -8.15 13.39
CA ARG A 84 -2.39 -7.63 14.64
C ARG A 84 -3.14 -6.32 14.41
N THR A 85 -4.41 -6.28 14.77
CA THR A 85 -5.24 -5.08 14.64
C THR A 85 -4.92 -4.03 15.69
N ASP A 86 -4.55 -4.46 16.90
CA ASP A 86 -4.19 -3.59 18.01
C ASP A 86 -2.85 -2.86 17.78
N LYS A 87 -1.82 -3.58 17.35
CA LYS A 87 -0.46 -3.04 17.14
C LYS A 87 -0.12 -2.71 15.68
N GLN A 88 -0.86 -3.22 14.71
CA GLN A 88 -0.63 -3.06 13.28
C GLN A 88 0.77 -3.53 12.84
N VAL A 89 1.07 -4.76 13.23
CA VAL A 89 2.29 -5.53 12.91
C VAL A 89 1.92 -6.98 12.61
N LYS A 90 2.84 -7.73 12.01
CA LYS A 90 2.69 -9.19 11.82
C LYS A 90 2.49 -9.89 13.18
N SER A 91 1.64 -10.91 13.20
CA SER A 91 1.51 -11.85 14.33
C SER A 91 2.68 -12.84 14.31
N GLU A 92 3.40 -12.95 15.42
CA GLU A 92 4.60 -13.81 15.52
C GLU A 92 4.48 -14.88 16.62
N THR A 93 3.44 -14.81 17.44
CA THR A 93 3.27 -15.66 18.64
C THR A 93 1.85 -16.20 18.73
N PRO A 94 1.61 -17.42 19.26
CA PRO A 94 0.25 -17.96 19.47
C PRO A 94 -0.68 -16.98 20.21
N GLU A 95 -0.17 -16.26 21.19
CA GLU A 95 -0.91 -15.31 22.02
C GLU A 95 -1.36 -14.05 21.27
N SER A 96 -0.86 -13.81 20.06
CA SER A 96 -1.30 -12.68 19.23
C SER A 96 -2.36 -13.03 18.20
N HIS A 97 -2.72 -14.31 18.03
CA HIS A 97 -3.71 -14.73 17.04
C HIS A 97 -5.12 -14.22 17.37
N ASP A 98 -5.49 -14.12 18.65
CA ASP A 98 -6.79 -13.61 19.11
C ASP A 98 -7.06 -12.14 18.70
N LYS A 99 -5.98 -11.37 18.50
CA LYS A 99 -6.00 -9.94 18.12
C LYS A 99 -5.64 -9.71 16.66
N SER A 100 -5.48 -10.78 15.90
CA SER A 100 -5.04 -10.75 14.51
C SER A 100 -6.17 -11.04 13.54
N VAL A 101 -6.03 -10.52 12.34
CA VAL A 101 -6.89 -10.83 11.21
C VAL A 101 -6.03 -11.25 10.03
N PRO A 102 -6.47 -12.20 9.20
CA PRO A 102 -5.74 -12.55 7.99
C PRO A 102 -5.80 -11.39 7.01
N VAL A 103 -4.63 -10.97 6.53
CA VAL A 103 -4.48 -9.94 5.51
C VAL A 103 -3.80 -10.51 4.27
N LEU A 104 -4.13 -9.97 3.11
CA LEU A 104 -3.23 -10.02 1.97
C LEU A 104 -2.23 -8.88 2.13
N LYS A 105 -0.96 -9.24 2.30
CA LYS A 105 0.15 -8.28 2.30
C LYS A 105 0.71 -8.18 0.89
N THR A 106 0.89 -6.95 0.43
CA THR A 106 1.73 -6.66 -0.75
C THR A 106 2.93 -5.84 -0.37
N ASN A 107 4.10 -6.25 -0.83
CA ASN A 107 5.28 -5.41 -0.89
C ASN A 107 5.56 -5.03 -2.34
N ILE A 108 5.69 -3.73 -2.61
CA ILE A 108 5.99 -3.16 -3.92
C ILE A 108 7.39 -2.54 -3.83
N SER A 109 8.36 -3.08 -4.54
CA SER A 109 9.69 -2.49 -4.69
C SER A 109 9.84 -1.91 -6.08
N LYS A 110 10.32 -0.67 -6.20
CA LYS A 110 10.73 -0.06 -7.48
C LYS A 110 12.17 0.41 -7.35
N LYS A 111 13.02 0.04 -8.31
CA LYS A 111 14.41 0.49 -8.41
C LYS A 111 14.69 1.00 -9.81
N PHE A 112 15.22 2.20 -9.93
CA PHE A 112 15.54 2.82 -11.23
C PHE A 112 16.67 3.83 -11.06
N VAL A 113 17.32 4.20 -12.17
CA VAL A 113 18.48 5.10 -12.14
C VAL A 113 18.18 6.38 -12.91
N THR A 114 18.45 7.52 -12.28
CA THR A 114 18.41 8.84 -12.92
C THR A 114 19.83 9.35 -13.14
N GLY A 115 20.43 9.01 -14.29
CA GLY A 115 21.84 9.33 -14.57
C GLY A 115 22.79 8.49 -13.72
N ILE A 116 23.32 9.06 -12.64
CA ILE A 116 24.25 8.38 -11.71
C ILE A 116 23.59 7.96 -10.38
N TYR A 117 22.37 8.44 -10.10
CA TYR A 117 21.69 8.26 -8.83
C TYR A 117 20.74 7.07 -8.90
N ASP A 118 20.84 6.15 -7.94
CA ASP A 118 19.87 5.06 -7.77
C ASP A 118 18.70 5.52 -6.89
N TYR A 119 17.48 5.27 -7.34
CA TYR A 119 16.28 5.31 -6.51
C TYR A 119 15.93 3.90 -6.05
N SER A 120 15.63 3.77 -4.76
CA SER A 120 15.03 2.56 -4.17
C SER A 120 13.79 2.93 -3.39
N LEU A 121 12.63 2.56 -3.92
CA LEU A 121 11.33 2.78 -3.30
C LEU A 121 10.74 1.46 -2.84
N PHE A 122 10.10 1.47 -1.67
CA PHE A 122 9.45 0.28 -1.12
C PHE A 122 8.17 0.63 -0.38
N THR A 123 7.08 -0.06 -0.71
CA THR A 123 5.76 0.10 -0.09
C THR A 123 5.22 -1.23 0.41
N SER A 124 4.72 -1.26 1.64
CA SER A 124 3.97 -2.39 2.20
C SER A 124 2.51 -2.01 2.40
N VAL A 125 1.59 -2.89 2.00
CA VAL A 125 0.13 -2.70 2.10
C VAL A 125 -0.49 -3.91 2.79
N PHE A 126 -1.23 -3.70 3.88
CA PHE A 126 -1.83 -4.76 4.71
C PHE A 126 -3.35 -4.70 4.66
N THR A 127 -3.96 -5.42 3.71
CA THR A 127 -5.41 -5.36 3.45
C THR A 127 -6.12 -6.60 3.99
N PRO A 128 -7.11 -6.46 4.88
CA PRO A 128 -7.93 -7.59 5.34
C PRO A 128 -8.64 -8.30 4.18
N ILE A 129 -8.55 -9.64 4.17
CA ILE A 129 -9.05 -10.47 3.07
C ILE A 129 -10.59 -10.46 3.03
N SER A 130 -11.22 -10.70 4.19
CA SER A 130 -12.67 -10.66 4.36
C SER A 130 -13.00 -10.40 5.83
N ASN A 131 -13.06 -9.12 6.22
CA ASN A 131 -13.37 -8.74 7.60
C ASN A 131 -14.38 -7.58 7.64
N PRO A 132 -15.62 -7.78 8.13
CA PRO A 132 -16.63 -6.73 8.21
C PRO A 132 -16.25 -5.57 9.14
N LEU A 133 -15.46 -5.85 10.19
CA LEU A 133 -15.00 -4.84 11.14
C LEU A 133 -13.84 -4.01 10.57
N PHE A 134 -13.07 -4.58 9.65
CA PHE A 134 -11.94 -3.91 9.02
C PHE A 134 -12.10 -3.91 7.49
N PRO A 135 -13.03 -3.12 6.95
CA PRO A 135 -13.35 -3.13 5.53
C PRO A 135 -12.29 -2.43 4.67
N ASN A 136 -11.33 -1.71 5.25
CA ASN A 136 -10.25 -1.01 4.55
C ASN A 136 -8.87 -1.51 4.99
N THR A 137 -7.84 -1.15 4.23
CA THR A 137 -6.44 -1.44 4.56
C THR A 137 -6.06 -0.92 5.94
N LEU A 138 -5.44 -1.77 6.75
CA LEU A 138 -5.11 -1.43 8.14
C LEU A 138 -3.85 -0.56 8.23
N LYS A 139 -2.91 -0.78 7.32
CA LYS A 139 -1.63 -0.09 7.31
C LYS A 139 -1.06 -0.01 5.89
N VAL A 140 -0.50 1.14 5.56
CA VAL A 140 0.44 1.32 4.45
C VAL A 140 1.71 1.96 4.97
N SER A 141 2.87 1.51 4.54
CA SER A 141 4.15 2.16 4.84
C SER A 141 5.01 2.22 3.61
N THR A 142 5.61 3.39 3.35
CA THR A 142 6.42 3.65 2.17
C THR A 142 7.71 4.32 2.56
N SER A 143 8.81 3.86 1.96
CA SER A 143 10.13 4.45 2.11
C SER A 143 10.77 4.73 0.76
N GLY A 144 11.62 5.75 0.72
CA GLY A 144 12.45 6.08 -0.42
C GLY A 144 13.89 6.34 0.02
N GLN A 145 14.84 5.88 -0.80
CA GLN A 145 16.27 6.13 -0.61
C GLN A 145 16.88 6.49 -1.97
N GLU A 146 17.66 7.55 -1.98
CA GLU A 146 18.51 7.98 -3.10
C GLU A 146 19.71 8.77 -2.52
N TRP A 147 20.60 9.30 -3.35
CA TRP A 147 21.87 9.85 -2.80
C TRP A 147 21.70 11.20 -2.08
N CYS A 148 20.62 11.95 -2.31
CA CYS A 148 20.33 13.18 -1.58
C CYS A 148 19.79 12.90 -0.16
N GLY A 149 19.14 11.75 0.07
CA GLY A 149 18.69 11.33 1.39
C GLY A 149 17.64 10.23 1.37
N HIS A 150 16.91 10.12 2.47
CA HIS A 150 15.87 9.10 2.66
C HIS A 150 14.60 9.68 3.29
N SER A 151 13.46 9.05 2.99
CA SER A 151 12.16 9.42 3.53
C SER A 151 11.35 8.19 3.92
N TYR A 152 10.42 8.39 4.85
CA TYR A 152 9.49 7.39 5.33
C TYR A 152 8.12 8.01 5.59
N ILE A 153 7.05 7.32 5.20
CA ILE A 153 5.69 7.64 5.59
C ILE A 153 4.91 6.36 5.92
N GLN A 154 4.01 6.46 6.88
CA GLN A 154 3.10 5.41 7.28
C GLN A 154 1.68 5.96 7.45
N LEU A 155 0.69 5.19 7.01
CA LEU A 155 -0.73 5.41 7.27
C LEU A 155 -1.24 4.25 8.10
N ASN A 156 -1.90 4.56 9.19
CA ASN A 156 -2.49 3.59 10.11
C ASN A 156 -3.99 3.84 10.21
N TYR A 157 -4.81 2.86 9.85
CA TYR A 157 -6.26 2.99 10.00
C TYR A 157 -6.60 3.02 11.49
N ARG A 158 -7.04 4.18 12.00
CA ARG A 158 -7.37 4.43 13.41
C ARG A 158 -8.54 5.39 13.47
N ASN A 159 -9.45 5.19 14.43
CA ASN A 159 -10.52 6.13 14.75
C ASN A 159 -11.34 6.60 13.52
N ASN A 160 -11.68 5.67 12.61
CA ASN A 160 -12.43 5.94 11.37
C ASN A 160 -11.75 6.98 10.45
N GLY A 161 -10.41 6.95 10.41
CA GLY A 161 -9.56 7.70 9.49
C GLY A 161 -8.17 7.05 9.40
N TYR A 162 -7.21 7.79 8.84
CA TYR A 162 -5.80 7.38 8.81
C TYR A 162 -4.95 8.35 9.60
N LEU A 163 -4.25 7.84 10.62
CA LEU A 163 -3.13 8.56 11.22
C LEU A 163 -1.94 8.43 10.27
N VAL A 164 -1.40 9.57 9.85
CA VAL A 164 -0.24 9.68 8.97
C VAL A 164 0.95 10.12 9.79
N ASN A 165 2.02 9.32 9.76
CA ASN A 165 3.29 9.65 10.39
C ASN A 165 4.44 9.52 9.37
N GLY A 166 5.29 10.52 9.26
CA GLY A 166 6.39 10.53 8.31
C GLY A 166 7.58 11.38 8.74
N LYS A 167 8.75 11.05 8.19
CA LYS A 167 10.00 11.79 8.36
C LYS A 167 10.71 11.83 7.00
N SER A 168 11.26 12.98 6.66
CA SER A 168 11.91 13.21 5.37
C SER A 168 13.09 14.15 5.51
N TYR A 169 14.08 14.04 4.62
CA TYR A 169 15.14 15.04 4.49
C TYR A 169 14.67 16.30 3.74
N PHE A 170 13.50 16.26 3.09
CA PHE A 170 12.90 17.43 2.44
C PHE A 170 12.24 18.34 3.48
N GLU A 171 12.54 19.64 3.42
CA GLU A 171 12.10 20.65 4.39
C GLU A 171 10.59 20.63 4.67
N LYS A 172 9.77 20.53 3.62
CA LYS A 172 8.29 20.54 3.73
C LYS A 172 7.71 19.25 4.31
N GLU A 173 8.50 18.20 4.42
CA GLU A 173 8.10 16.84 4.80
C GLU A 173 8.89 16.34 6.03
N VAL A 174 9.58 17.24 6.74
CA VAL A 174 10.51 16.89 7.81
C VAL A 174 9.85 16.11 8.94
N ASP A 175 8.65 16.54 9.33
CA ASP A 175 7.85 15.95 10.40
C ASP A 175 6.37 15.96 10.02
N GLU A 176 5.89 14.82 9.54
CA GLU A 176 4.47 14.63 9.25
C GLU A 176 3.83 13.89 10.42
N ASP A 177 2.85 14.54 11.05
CA ASP A 177 1.97 13.93 12.04
C ASP A 177 0.59 14.57 11.90
N TYR A 178 -0.30 13.90 11.18
CA TYR A 178 -1.64 14.42 10.91
C TYR A 178 -2.64 13.29 10.64
N THR A 179 -3.93 13.61 10.68
CA THR A 179 -5.00 12.66 10.35
C THR A 179 -5.61 12.99 9.00
N VAL A 180 -5.95 11.95 8.25
CA VAL A 180 -6.69 12.00 7.00
C VAL A 180 -8.05 11.34 7.20
N GLU A 181 -9.10 11.93 6.65
CA GLU A 181 -10.43 11.33 6.68
C GLU A 181 -10.44 9.96 6.01
N LYS A 182 -11.35 9.08 6.44
CA LYS A 182 -11.47 7.74 5.87
C LYS A 182 -11.91 7.82 4.41
N ALA A 183 -11.00 7.41 3.54
CA ALA A 183 -11.24 7.08 2.15
C ALA A 183 -10.46 5.80 1.80
N MET A 184 -10.80 5.17 0.67
CA MET A 184 -10.00 4.06 0.16
C MET A 184 -8.61 4.59 -0.26
N LEU A 185 -7.57 3.76 -0.14
CA LEU A 185 -6.24 4.12 -0.65
C LEU A 185 -6.06 3.56 -2.05
N GLU A 186 -5.37 4.28 -2.93
CA GLU A 186 -4.89 3.71 -4.20
C GLU A 186 -4.01 2.49 -3.97
N ASP A 187 -3.15 2.52 -2.94
CA ASP A 187 -2.31 1.40 -2.52
C ASP A 187 -3.13 0.15 -2.16
N GLU A 188 -4.36 0.32 -1.65
CA GLU A 188 -5.29 -0.78 -1.34
C GLU A 188 -5.78 -1.49 -2.60
N LEU A 189 -5.88 -0.80 -3.73
CA LEU A 189 -6.45 -1.35 -4.97
C LEU A 189 -5.67 -2.54 -5.49
N TRP A 190 -4.34 -2.55 -5.29
CA TRP A 190 -3.47 -3.68 -5.67
C TRP A 190 -3.89 -4.98 -4.99
N ASN A 191 -4.15 -4.93 -3.69
CA ASN A 191 -4.65 -6.10 -2.96
C ASN A 191 -6.09 -6.43 -3.36
N ARG A 192 -6.95 -5.43 -3.55
CA ARG A 192 -8.35 -5.65 -3.92
C ARG A 192 -8.51 -6.33 -5.27
N ILE A 193 -7.67 -6.01 -6.25
CA ILE A 193 -7.60 -6.73 -7.54
C ILE A 193 -7.32 -8.22 -7.31
N ARG A 194 -6.34 -8.56 -6.46
CA ARG A 194 -5.97 -9.96 -6.19
C ARG A 194 -7.00 -10.72 -5.36
N ILE A 195 -7.75 -10.01 -4.51
CA ILE A 195 -8.79 -10.60 -3.66
C ILE A 195 -10.07 -10.86 -4.45
N ASN A 196 -10.67 -9.82 -5.03
CA ASN A 196 -11.93 -9.91 -5.75
C ASN A 196 -12.15 -8.66 -6.62
N PRO A 197 -11.78 -8.68 -7.90
CA PRO A 197 -11.86 -7.50 -8.76
C PRO A 197 -13.29 -7.06 -9.07
N ASP A 198 -14.29 -7.93 -8.89
CA ASP A 198 -15.71 -7.59 -9.12
C ASP A 198 -16.28 -6.68 -8.01
N LYS A 199 -15.52 -6.46 -6.93
CA LYS A 199 -15.85 -5.55 -5.82
C LYS A 199 -15.07 -4.24 -5.86
N LEU A 200 -14.28 -4.01 -6.90
CA LEU A 200 -13.55 -2.75 -7.06
C LEU A 200 -14.54 -1.61 -7.32
N PRO A 201 -14.32 -0.43 -6.70
CA PRO A 201 -15.17 0.73 -6.96
C PRO A 201 -15.02 1.23 -8.40
N THR A 202 -16.12 1.71 -8.95
CA THR A 202 -16.20 2.38 -10.26
C THR A 202 -17.03 3.66 -10.13
N GLY A 203 -16.84 4.62 -11.04
CA GLY A 203 -17.46 5.93 -10.98
C GLY A 203 -16.61 6.95 -10.23
N GLU A 204 -17.25 8.00 -9.71
CA GLU A 204 -16.59 9.09 -9.01
C GLU A 204 -16.53 8.81 -7.51
N ILE A 205 -15.32 8.83 -6.92
CA ILE A 205 -15.09 8.62 -5.49
C ILE A 205 -14.00 9.56 -4.95
N GLN A 206 -13.90 9.66 -3.63
CA GLN A 206 -12.71 10.19 -2.96
C GLN A 206 -11.72 9.05 -2.72
N LEU A 207 -10.47 9.25 -3.14
CA LEU A 207 -9.41 8.24 -3.05
C LEU A 207 -8.13 8.90 -2.51
N ILE A 208 -7.49 8.31 -1.50
CA ILE A 208 -6.17 8.75 -1.03
C ILE A 208 -5.14 8.27 -2.07
N PRO A 209 -4.37 9.17 -2.72
CA PRO A 209 -3.41 8.79 -3.75
C PRO A 209 -2.32 7.83 -3.25
N GLY A 210 -1.71 7.10 -4.19
CA GLY A 210 -0.65 6.14 -3.88
C GLY A 210 0.53 6.81 -3.18
N THR A 211 0.97 6.22 -2.08
CA THR A 211 2.04 6.78 -1.22
C THR A 211 3.37 6.94 -1.96
N MET A 212 3.74 6.04 -2.88
CA MET A 212 4.93 6.23 -3.73
C MET A 212 4.78 7.44 -4.67
N ALA A 213 3.61 7.61 -5.28
CA ALA A 213 3.36 8.71 -6.21
C ALA A 213 3.37 10.05 -5.47
N ALA A 214 2.77 10.10 -4.28
CA ALA A 214 2.81 11.27 -3.41
C ALA A 214 4.25 11.65 -3.04
N ARG A 215 5.09 10.66 -2.66
CA ARG A 215 6.50 10.90 -2.32
C ARG A 215 7.35 11.38 -3.48
N LEU A 216 7.23 10.74 -4.65
CA LEU A 216 7.97 11.15 -5.85
C LEU A 216 7.61 12.56 -6.33
N ARG A 217 6.41 13.03 -5.99
CA ARG A 217 5.86 14.32 -6.47
C ARG A 217 5.74 15.36 -5.35
N HIS A 218 6.27 15.09 -4.17
CA HIS A 218 6.22 15.96 -2.99
C HIS A 218 4.81 16.46 -2.66
N LYS A 219 3.84 15.55 -2.71
CA LYS A 219 2.44 15.81 -2.41
C LYS A 219 2.10 15.29 -1.02
N ARG A 220 1.40 16.11 -0.25
CA ARG A 220 0.78 15.68 1.00
C ARG A 220 -0.34 14.67 0.67
N LEU A 221 -0.51 13.66 1.52
CA LEU A 221 -1.61 12.72 1.37
C LEU A 221 -2.90 13.31 1.91
N GLU A 222 -3.90 13.39 1.05
CA GLU A 222 -5.28 13.77 1.35
C GLU A 222 -6.21 13.10 0.33
N PRO A 223 -7.51 12.91 0.63
CA PRO A 223 -8.43 12.33 -0.32
C PRO A 223 -8.61 13.27 -1.50
N LEU A 224 -8.46 12.76 -2.71
CA LEU A 224 -8.67 13.50 -3.95
C LEU A 224 -9.87 12.91 -4.71
N PRO A 225 -10.63 13.74 -5.45
CA PRO A 225 -11.63 13.23 -6.37
C PRO A 225 -10.95 12.40 -7.46
N ALA A 226 -11.46 11.20 -7.67
CA ALA A 226 -10.96 10.26 -8.66
C ALA A 226 -12.11 9.63 -9.46
N LYS A 227 -11.86 9.35 -10.74
CA LYS A 227 -12.78 8.64 -11.63
C LYS A 227 -12.22 7.27 -11.96
N LEU A 228 -12.97 6.23 -11.61
CA LEU A 228 -12.51 4.85 -11.69
C LEU A 228 -13.35 4.05 -12.69
N LYS A 229 -12.69 3.28 -13.56
CA LYS A 229 -13.35 2.49 -14.60
C LYS A 229 -12.62 1.18 -14.86
N ILE A 230 -13.37 0.09 -15.00
CA ILE A 230 -12.85 -1.21 -15.42
C ILE A 230 -13.37 -1.53 -16.82
N ASP A 231 -12.47 -1.88 -17.72
CA ASP A 231 -12.77 -2.32 -19.08
C ASP A 231 -11.98 -3.59 -19.43
N LYS A 232 -12.33 -4.22 -20.56
CA LYS A 232 -11.48 -5.24 -21.19
C LYS A 232 -10.24 -4.55 -21.79
N TYR A 233 -9.08 -5.17 -21.62
CA TYR A 233 -7.85 -4.72 -22.27
C TYR A 233 -7.57 -5.55 -23.53
N GLU A 234 -7.43 -4.89 -24.68
CA GLU A 234 -7.21 -5.53 -25.99
C GLU A 234 -5.83 -5.22 -26.60
N GLY A 235 -4.94 -4.55 -25.86
CA GLY A 235 -3.60 -4.25 -26.34
C GLY A 235 -2.65 -5.46 -26.31
N VAL A 236 -1.51 -5.32 -26.97
CA VAL A 236 -0.49 -6.38 -27.11
C VAL A 236 0.74 -6.19 -26.21
N LEU A 237 0.76 -5.09 -25.43
CA LEU A 237 1.94 -4.69 -24.66
C LEU A 237 2.16 -5.54 -23.39
N TYR A 238 1.06 -6.01 -22.78
CA TYR A 238 1.11 -6.79 -21.55
C TYR A 238 0.93 -8.28 -21.83
N PRO A 239 1.76 -9.15 -21.21
CA PRO A 239 1.58 -10.58 -21.33
C PRO A 239 0.34 -11.02 -20.55
N GLY A 240 -0.27 -12.14 -20.95
CA GLY A 240 -1.39 -12.75 -20.22
C GLY A 240 -2.60 -13.01 -21.10
N LYS A 241 -3.69 -13.47 -20.49
CA LYS A 241 -4.94 -13.82 -21.18
C LYS A 241 -6.12 -13.15 -20.51
N LEU A 242 -7.15 -12.84 -21.31
CA LEU A 242 -8.42 -12.27 -20.84
C LEU A 242 -8.19 -11.06 -19.92
N LEU A 243 -7.40 -10.10 -20.39
CA LEU A 243 -6.94 -8.97 -19.61
C LEU A 243 -8.06 -7.95 -19.39
N LYS A 244 -8.04 -7.33 -18.20
CA LYS A 244 -8.83 -6.16 -17.83
C LYS A 244 -7.89 -4.98 -17.58
N SER A 245 -8.38 -3.77 -17.82
CA SER A 245 -7.73 -2.51 -17.45
C SER A 245 -8.56 -1.81 -16.38
N TYR A 246 -7.93 -1.46 -15.26
CA TYR A 246 -8.53 -0.61 -14.23
C TYR A 246 -7.88 0.77 -14.27
N VAL A 247 -8.65 1.76 -14.72
CA VAL A 247 -8.22 3.15 -14.87
C VAL A 247 -8.64 3.95 -13.65
N ILE A 248 -7.71 4.71 -13.09
CA ILE A 248 -7.89 5.64 -11.98
C ILE A 248 -7.38 7.00 -12.47
N GLU A 249 -8.30 7.90 -12.76
CA GLU A 249 -8.00 9.28 -13.16
C GLU A 249 -8.15 10.21 -11.95
N TYR A 250 -7.17 11.08 -11.74
CA TYR A 250 -7.18 12.16 -10.75
C TYR A 250 -7.24 13.52 -11.46
N PRO A 251 -8.43 14.06 -11.74
CA PRO A 251 -8.57 15.29 -12.55
C PRO A 251 -7.91 16.51 -11.91
N THR A 252 -7.87 16.58 -10.58
CA THR A 252 -7.29 17.71 -9.84
C THR A 252 -5.77 17.60 -9.64
N ASP A 253 -5.17 16.49 -10.09
CA ASP A 253 -3.75 16.20 -9.90
C ASP A 253 -3.04 15.85 -11.23
N ASP A 254 -3.74 15.97 -12.35
CA ASP A 254 -3.26 15.70 -13.72
C ASP A 254 -2.53 14.35 -13.83
N ARG A 255 -3.09 13.33 -13.19
CA ARG A 255 -2.49 12.00 -13.09
C ARG A 255 -3.49 10.92 -13.42
N THR A 256 -3.06 9.93 -14.20
CA THR A 256 -3.84 8.73 -14.50
C THR A 256 -3.00 7.49 -14.23
N LEU A 257 -3.51 6.57 -13.43
CA LEU A 257 -2.96 5.23 -13.23
C LEU A 257 -3.86 4.22 -13.96
N THR A 258 -3.27 3.32 -14.73
CA THR A 258 -3.97 2.19 -15.34
C THR A 258 -3.29 0.89 -14.92
N ILE A 259 -4.01 0.02 -14.20
CA ILE A 259 -3.52 -1.30 -13.77
C ILE A 259 -4.09 -2.37 -14.70
N ILE A 260 -3.23 -3.21 -15.27
CA ILE A 260 -3.61 -4.28 -16.19
C ILE A 260 -3.47 -5.63 -15.47
N PHE A 261 -4.53 -6.42 -15.47
CA PHE A 261 -4.57 -7.69 -14.75
C PHE A 261 -5.40 -8.75 -15.49
N GLU A 262 -5.15 -10.03 -15.20
CA GLU A 262 -5.92 -11.15 -15.73
C GLU A 262 -7.31 -11.18 -15.07
N SER A 263 -8.37 -11.33 -15.86
CA SER A 263 -9.72 -11.50 -15.30
C SER A 263 -9.88 -12.79 -14.52
N GLN A 264 -9.09 -13.82 -14.84
CA GLN A 264 -9.13 -15.11 -14.16
C GLN A 264 -8.30 -15.08 -12.87
N PHE A 265 -8.77 -15.79 -11.84
CA PHE A 265 -8.02 -15.99 -10.60
C PHE A 265 -6.64 -16.64 -10.92
N PRO A 266 -5.51 -16.20 -10.32
CA PRO A 266 -5.37 -15.34 -9.14
C PRO A 266 -5.35 -13.83 -9.42
N HIS A 267 -5.97 -13.39 -10.52
CA HIS A 267 -6.10 -12.00 -10.95
C HIS A 267 -4.75 -11.31 -11.07
N LYS A 268 -3.79 -12.00 -11.69
CA LYS A 268 -2.40 -11.57 -11.75
C LYS A 268 -2.30 -10.19 -12.39
N ILE A 269 -1.58 -9.29 -11.74
CA ILE A 269 -1.28 -7.97 -12.30
C ILE A 269 -0.11 -8.13 -13.26
N VAL A 270 -0.39 -7.93 -14.55
CA VAL A 270 0.57 -8.16 -15.64
C VAL A 270 1.31 -6.89 -16.05
N GLY A 271 0.87 -5.74 -15.53
CA GLY A 271 1.59 -4.49 -15.65
C GLY A 271 0.72 -3.28 -15.29
N TRP A 272 1.29 -2.09 -15.45
CA TRP A 272 0.58 -0.84 -15.24
C TRP A 272 1.23 0.30 -16.02
N GLU A 273 0.46 1.37 -16.23
CA GLU A 273 0.91 2.65 -16.76
C GLU A 273 0.53 3.77 -15.82
N GLU A 274 1.40 4.76 -15.68
CA GLU A 274 1.14 5.94 -14.88
C GLU A 274 1.54 7.18 -15.67
N ILE A 275 0.56 8.02 -16.00
CA ILE A 275 0.72 9.22 -16.79
C ILE A 275 0.64 10.42 -15.85
N TYR A 276 1.68 11.25 -15.85
CA TYR A 276 1.70 12.53 -15.13
C TYR A 276 2.79 13.44 -15.68
N LYS A 277 2.72 14.72 -15.33
CA LYS A 277 3.76 15.69 -15.69
C LYS A 277 4.98 15.53 -14.77
N SER A 278 6.16 15.30 -15.35
CA SER A 278 7.45 15.33 -14.67
C SER A 278 8.27 16.48 -15.25
N LYS A 279 8.63 17.47 -14.43
CA LYS A 279 9.10 18.79 -14.89
C LYS A 279 8.14 19.37 -15.93
N ASP A 280 8.57 19.56 -17.17
CA ASP A 280 7.76 20.12 -18.25
C ASP A 280 7.14 19.08 -19.18
N ASN A 281 7.51 17.79 -19.01
CA ASN A 281 7.10 16.73 -19.92
C ASN A 281 5.95 15.90 -19.34
N LEU A 282 4.91 15.67 -20.14
CA LEU A 282 3.92 14.65 -19.86
C LEU A 282 4.53 13.28 -20.22
N LEU A 283 4.73 12.42 -19.23
CA LEU A 283 5.40 11.14 -19.40
C LEU A 283 4.53 9.99 -18.90
N THR A 284 4.73 8.82 -19.51
CA THR A 284 4.06 7.57 -19.12
C THR A 284 5.09 6.63 -18.52
N SER A 285 5.07 6.49 -17.19
CA SER A 285 5.78 5.38 -16.55
C SER A 285 5.09 4.07 -16.89
N ARG A 286 5.84 3.00 -17.05
CA ARG A 286 5.30 1.70 -17.46
C ARG A 286 6.03 0.56 -16.77
N ALA A 287 5.29 -0.43 -16.31
CA ALA A 287 5.86 -1.69 -15.86
C ALA A 287 5.20 -2.88 -16.54
N VAL A 288 6.00 -3.79 -17.10
CA VAL A 288 5.51 -4.99 -17.81
C VAL A 288 6.06 -6.23 -17.13
N LEU A 289 5.18 -7.17 -16.78
CA LEU A 289 5.54 -8.42 -16.11
C LEU A 289 6.57 -9.21 -16.93
N LYS A 290 7.63 -9.66 -16.26
CA LYS A 290 8.66 -10.56 -16.82
C LYS A 290 8.48 -11.99 -16.33
N LYS A 291 8.29 -12.16 -15.02
CA LYS A 291 8.30 -13.47 -14.37
C LYS A 291 7.43 -13.47 -13.12
N THR A 292 6.83 -14.62 -12.86
CA THR A 292 6.13 -14.95 -11.59
C THR A 292 6.75 -16.21 -11.00
N ILE A 293 7.00 -16.22 -9.70
CA ILE A 293 7.46 -17.39 -8.94
C ILE A 293 6.61 -17.53 -7.66
N LEU A 294 6.18 -18.75 -7.36
CA LEU A 294 5.50 -19.12 -6.12
C LEU A 294 6.49 -19.84 -5.19
N THR A 295 6.91 -19.20 -4.11
CA THR A 295 7.94 -19.74 -3.23
C THR A 295 7.88 -19.15 -1.82
N ASP A 296 8.38 -19.88 -0.84
CA ASP A 296 8.62 -19.46 0.54
C ASP A 296 9.98 -18.75 0.66
N TYR A 297 10.14 -17.65 -0.08
CA TYR A 297 11.45 -17.00 -0.32
C TYR A 297 12.26 -16.67 0.94
N TRP A 298 11.63 -16.51 2.10
CA TRP A 298 12.31 -16.27 3.38
C TRP A 298 13.18 -17.45 3.84
N ASN A 299 12.91 -18.66 3.35
CA ASN A 299 13.74 -19.85 3.56
C ASN A 299 14.91 -19.95 2.55
N HIS A 300 14.98 -19.04 1.57
CA HIS A 300 15.99 -18.98 0.52
C HIS A 300 16.93 -17.78 0.69
N ASN A 301 17.65 -17.76 1.80
CA ASN A 301 18.47 -16.63 2.25
C ASN A 301 19.99 -16.93 2.29
N ALA A 302 20.41 -18.08 1.75
CA ALA A 302 21.82 -18.45 1.65
C ALA A 302 22.45 -17.94 0.33
N PRO A 303 23.78 -17.77 0.24
CA PRO A 303 24.44 -17.34 -1.00
C PRO A 303 24.12 -18.21 -2.23
N ALA A 304 23.89 -19.51 -2.04
CA ALA A 304 23.51 -20.44 -3.11
C ALA A 304 22.13 -20.13 -3.73
N ASP A 305 21.23 -19.49 -2.97
CA ASP A 305 19.91 -19.08 -3.46
C ASP A 305 19.97 -17.87 -4.41
N SER A 306 21.16 -17.30 -4.65
CA SER A 306 21.36 -16.20 -5.63
C SER A 306 20.89 -16.55 -7.04
N THR A 307 20.83 -17.84 -7.39
CA THR A 307 20.24 -18.34 -8.65
C THR A 307 18.74 -18.03 -8.76
N LEU A 308 17.97 -18.17 -7.67
CA LEU A 308 16.55 -17.78 -7.61
C LEU A 308 16.40 -16.27 -7.79
N ARG A 309 17.33 -15.49 -7.24
CA ARG A 309 17.35 -14.04 -7.43
C ARG A 309 17.60 -13.67 -8.89
N GLN A 310 18.53 -14.32 -9.58
CA GLN A 310 18.81 -14.09 -11.01
C GLN A 310 17.61 -14.41 -11.91
N LEU A 311 16.77 -15.39 -11.52
CA LEU A 311 15.53 -15.69 -12.23
C LEU A 311 14.47 -14.58 -12.08
N LEU A 312 14.52 -13.81 -11.00
CA LEU A 312 13.54 -12.77 -10.67
C LEU A 312 13.97 -11.38 -11.14
N VAL A 313 15.21 -11.00 -10.92
CA VAL A 313 15.71 -9.65 -11.23
C VAL A 313 16.93 -9.77 -12.13
N SER A 314 16.96 -8.98 -13.22
CA SER A 314 18.10 -8.96 -14.12
C SER A 314 19.28 -8.47 -13.31
N THR A 315 20.31 -9.31 -13.17
CA THR A 315 21.61 -8.79 -12.74
C THR A 315 22.11 -7.93 -13.89
N ARG A 316 22.43 -6.66 -13.60
CA ARG A 316 23.17 -5.81 -14.52
C ARG A 316 24.55 -6.42 -14.77
#